data_AF-A0A9E3UA57-F1
#
_entry.id   AF-A0A9E3UA57-F1
#
_cell.length_a   1.000
_cell.length_b   1.000
_cell.length_c   1.000
_cell.angle_alpha   90.00
_cell.angle_beta   90.00
_cell.angle_gamma   90.00
#
_symmetry.space_group_name_H-M   'P 1'
#
loop_
_entity.id
_entity.type
_entity.pdbx_description
1 polymer ?
#
loop_
_entity_poly.entity_id
_entity_poly.type
_entity_poly.pdbx_seq_one_letter_code
_entity_poly.pdbx_strand_id
1 'polypeptide(L)'
;MSRSPRLEAHRIPSFRPLSFSILAALLLTACPKKPDPAPTDAGASVAPVASRESSAPTNDGDAAHGKELVLTYQCNRCHDGAGHEAAPQNKHCVHCHKDIMEGRFNAPAASIARWKPRVKELADAPSLEAAGKRLSRRWVEDYLLQPVDLRPHLQQYMPRLAMSAADARDIAAHLVPEKDPPPTSKAREVAGADLGKGRQLLDTKGCGSCHVFSGVAAIANSPPPAMDGRDFERGHKLAPDLRVVRDRMTPAKLVAWLTDPKAVKSDSAMPKIAMSENEIRDLAGYLMTAEMASPPSKPKPQRLPVLTRKVTYKEVDEKIFHRTCWHCHSEPDYAIGDGGPGNSGGFGFKPRGLNLSAYEGIAAGFLDDKGERASVFAKEPDGTPRIVKALIARHEEEAGAMTGAVRGMPLGYDPISLEDIQLVETWVSQGRPR
;
A
#
# COMPACT_ATOMS: atom_id res chain seq x y z
N MET A 1 -17.54 51.45 -22.96
CA MET A 1 -16.41 52.20 -22.35
C MET A 1 -16.19 51.66 -20.95
N SER A 2 -15.20 50.79 -20.75
CA SER A 2 -14.61 50.55 -19.42
C SER A 2 -13.23 49.93 -19.62
N ARG A 3 -12.23 50.52 -18.97
CA ARG A 3 -10.79 50.36 -19.24
C ARG A 3 -10.24 49.14 -18.49
N SER A 4 -9.42 48.35 -19.18
CA SER A 4 -8.54 47.34 -18.57
C SER A 4 -7.37 48.00 -17.83
N PRO A 5 -6.91 47.48 -16.68
CA PRO A 5 -5.66 47.92 -16.06
C PRO A 5 -4.45 47.19 -16.66
N ARG A 6 -3.41 47.97 -16.98
CA ARG A 6 -2.06 47.52 -17.37
C ARG A 6 -1.33 46.97 -16.14
N LEU A 7 -0.72 45.80 -16.28
CA LEU A 7 0.28 45.27 -15.37
C LEU A 7 1.66 45.78 -15.79
N GLU A 8 2.36 46.48 -14.88
CA GLU A 8 3.74 46.91 -15.01
C GLU A 8 4.71 45.74 -14.79
N ALA A 9 5.72 45.65 -15.65
CA ALA A 9 6.77 44.64 -15.58
C ALA A 9 7.86 45.07 -14.57
N HIS A 10 8.05 44.27 -13.51
CA HIS A 10 9.17 44.42 -12.60
C HIS A 10 10.47 43.87 -13.22
N ARG A 11 11.47 44.75 -13.33
CA ARG A 11 12.85 44.42 -13.72
C ARG A 11 13.55 43.60 -12.62
N ILE A 12 14.14 42.48 -13.00
CA ILE A 12 15.05 41.66 -12.17
C ILE A 12 16.50 42.11 -12.45
N PRO A 13 17.35 42.34 -11.43
CA PRO A 13 18.76 42.67 -11.66
C PRO A 13 19.61 41.43 -11.95
N SER A 14 20.52 41.58 -12.92
CA SER A 14 21.47 40.57 -13.41
C SER A 14 22.59 40.28 -12.39
N PHE A 15 22.77 39.00 -12.04
CA PHE A 15 23.97 38.53 -11.32
C PHE A 15 25.02 38.01 -12.31
N ARG A 16 26.25 38.49 -12.15
CA ARG A 16 27.46 38.09 -12.90
C ARG A 16 28.01 36.75 -12.37
N PRO A 17 28.64 35.91 -13.21
CA PRO A 17 29.31 34.69 -12.75
C PRO A 17 30.74 34.99 -12.29
N LEU A 18 31.16 34.38 -11.17
CA LEU A 18 32.59 34.26 -10.83
C LEU A 18 33.12 32.95 -11.40
N SER A 19 34.14 33.08 -12.25
CA SER A 19 35.01 31.99 -12.69
C SER A 19 36.14 31.80 -11.69
N PHE A 20 36.43 30.56 -11.29
CA PHE A 20 37.76 30.17 -10.83
C PHE A 20 38.07 28.75 -11.31
N SER A 21 39.18 28.64 -12.02
CA SER A 21 39.75 27.42 -12.56
C SER A 21 41.10 27.14 -11.89
N ILE A 22 41.27 25.88 -11.48
CA ILE A 22 42.47 25.02 -11.63
C ILE A 22 43.72 25.35 -10.76
N LEU A 23 44.19 24.40 -9.94
CA LEU A 23 45.42 23.61 -10.22
C LEU A 23 45.59 22.40 -9.27
N ALA A 24 46.14 21.33 -9.84
CA ALA A 24 46.41 20.01 -9.26
C ALA A 24 47.81 19.88 -8.64
N ALA A 25 48.07 18.82 -7.84
CA ALA A 25 49.04 17.74 -8.15
C ALA A 25 49.57 16.95 -6.91
N LEU A 26 49.54 15.61 -7.05
CA LEU A 26 50.49 14.53 -6.67
C LEU A 26 51.01 14.38 -5.22
N LEU A 27 50.71 13.26 -4.51
CA LEU A 27 51.33 11.90 -4.51
C LEU A 27 52.74 11.82 -3.87
N LEU A 28 52.87 11.11 -2.72
CA LEU A 28 53.67 9.86 -2.59
C LEU A 28 53.79 9.33 -1.14
N THR A 29 53.72 8.01 -1.10
CA THR A 29 53.91 6.98 -0.07
C THR A 29 55.18 7.04 0.79
N ALA A 30 55.12 6.60 2.07
CA ALA A 30 55.94 5.49 2.61
C ALA A 30 55.72 5.26 4.14
N CYS A 31 55.50 4.01 4.52
CA CYS A 31 55.72 3.42 5.86
C CYS A 31 57.00 2.54 5.82
N PRO A 32 57.42 1.78 6.86
CA PRO A 32 57.31 1.90 8.33
C PRO A 32 58.67 1.63 9.07
N LYS A 33 58.74 1.80 10.40
CA LYS A 33 59.57 0.94 11.27
C LYS A 33 59.16 1.00 12.76
N LYS A 34 59.24 -0.16 13.42
CA LYS A 34 58.90 -0.54 14.82
C LYS A 34 60.21 -1.06 15.48
N PRO A 35 60.23 -1.55 16.74
CA PRO A 35 59.93 -1.00 18.10
C PRO A 35 61.21 -1.02 19.00
N ASP A 36 61.20 -0.52 20.24
CA ASP A 36 61.11 -1.25 21.54
C ASP A 36 61.61 -0.30 22.68
N PRO A 37 61.59 -0.64 23.99
CA PRO A 37 60.54 -1.18 24.85
C PRO A 37 60.30 -0.29 26.11
N ALA A 38 59.35 -0.69 26.96
CA ALA A 38 58.86 0.03 28.15
C ALA A 38 59.88 0.20 29.30
N PRO A 39 59.55 1.11 30.26
CA PRO A 39 59.58 0.68 31.65
C PRO A 39 58.30 1.05 32.44
N THR A 40 57.88 0.02 33.17
CA THR A 40 57.15 -0.11 34.44
C THR A 40 56.69 1.10 35.27
N ASP A 41 55.50 0.86 35.85
CA ASP A 41 54.99 1.22 37.18
C ASP A 41 54.58 2.67 37.49
N ALA A 42 53.27 2.85 37.66
CA ALA A 42 52.66 3.11 38.98
C ALA A 42 51.13 3.23 38.84
N GLY A 43 50.41 2.54 39.72
CA GLY A 43 48.96 2.46 39.71
C GLY A 43 48.27 3.79 40.04
N ALA A 44 47.15 4.02 39.37
CA ALA A 44 46.10 4.92 39.82
C ALA A 44 44.74 4.22 39.67
N SER A 45 44.07 4.06 40.80
CA SER A 45 42.71 3.55 40.96
C SER A 45 41.72 4.32 40.09
N VAL A 46 41.02 3.62 39.17
CA VAL A 46 39.90 4.17 38.40
C VAL A 46 38.60 3.66 39.00
N ALA A 47 37.71 4.58 39.34
CA ALA A 47 36.34 4.35 39.80
C ALA A 47 35.56 3.45 38.81
N PRO A 48 34.54 2.69 39.26
CA PRO A 48 33.76 1.84 38.38
C PRO A 48 32.96 2.73 37.41
N VAL A 49 33.40 2.75 36.16
CA VAL A 49 32.60 3.24 35.05
C VAL A 49 31.39 2.33 34.98
N ALA A 50 30.22 2.88 35.30
CA ALA A 50 28.95 2.22 35.06
C ALA A 50 28.94 1.76 33.60
N SER A 51 28.98 0.44 33.42
CA SER A 51 28.76 -0.19 32.13
C SER A 51 27.37 0.23 31.67
N ARG A 52 27.32 1.22 30.77
CA ARG A 52 26.20 1.31 29.84
C ARG A 52 26.22 0.00 29.09
N GLU A 53 25.34 -0.90 29.48
CA GLU A 53 24.92 -2.01 28.65
C GLU A 53 24.44 -1.39 27.34
N SER A 54 25.33 -1.37 26.35
CA SER A 54 24.95 -1.19 24.97
C SER A 54 24.18 -2.46 24.59
N SER A 55 22.89 -2.47 24.87
CA SER A 55 21.99 -3.44 24.26
C SER A 55 22.17 -3.31 22.75
N ALA A 56 22.49 -4.42 22.09
CA ALA A 56 22.33 -4.52 20.65
C ALA A 56 20.92 -4.01 20.29
N PRO A 57 20.74 -3.29 19.17
CA PRO A 57 19.42 -2.79 18.81
C PRO A 57 18.47 -3.98 18.77
N THR A 58 17.51 -4.00 19.69
CA THR A 58 16.50 -5.04 19.70
C THR A 58 15.72 -4.87 18.40
N ASN A 59 15.63 -5.94 17.61
CA ASN A 59 14.99 -5.92 16.30
C ASN A 59 13.44 -5.85 16.41
N ASP A 60 12.94 -5.21 17.47
CA ASP A 60 11.55 -5.25 17.94
C ASP A 60 10.70 -4.07 17.42
N GLY A 61 11.35 -3.10 16.77
CA GLY A 61 10.78 -1.84 16.28
C GLY A 61 10.66 -0.75 17.35
N ASP A 62 10.80 0.50 16.93
CA ASP A 62 10.55 1.71 17.73
C ASP A 62 9.11 2.19 17.51
N ALA A 63 8.24 1.97 18.51
CA ALA A 63 6.83 2.36 18.42
C ALA A 63 6.59 3.88 18.44
N ALA A 64 7.51 4.68 18.98
CA ALA A 64 7.41 6.13 18.97
C ALA A 64 7.73 6.67 17.59
N HIS A 65 8.83 6.21 16.99
CA HIS A 65 9.15 6.51 15.60
C HIS A 65 8.06 5.97 14.65
N GLY A 66 7.56 4.76 14.89
CA GLY A 66 6.44 4.18 14.16
C GLY A 66 5.19 5.04 14.13
N LYS A 67 4.87 5.70 15.25
CA LYS A 67 3.78 6.68 15.31
C LYS A 67 4.01 7.82 14.32
N GLU A 68 5.20 8.39 14.26
CA GLU A 68 5.52 9.48 13.33
C GLU A 68 5.46 8.99 11.87
N LEU A 69 5.98 7.79 11.61
CA LEU A 69 5.99 7.19 10.29
C LEU A 69 4.60 6.95 9.70
N VAL A 70 3.56 6.71 10.53
CA VAL A 70 2.17 6.64 10.05
C VAL A 70 1.76 7.89 9.26
N LEU A 71 2.23 9.08 9.67
CA LEU A 71 1.98 10.33 8.94
C LEU A 71 2.94 10.52 7.76
N THR A 72 4.20 10.12 7.90
CA THR A 72 5.20 10.15 6.81
C THR A 72 4.74 9.32 5.61
N TYR A 73 4.21 8.13 5.86
CA TYR A 73 3.60 7.26 4.86
C TYR A 73 2.12 7.56 4.59
N GLN A 74 1.57 8.56 5.29
CA GLN A 74 0.24 9.10 5.09
C GLN A 74 -0.89 8.05 5.18
N CYS A 75 -0.78 7.09 6.10
CA CYS A 75 -1.78 6.04 6.28
C CYS A 75 -3.16 6.63 6.60
N ASN A 76 -3.21 7.76 7.30
CA ASN A 76 -4.43 8.50 7.67
C ASN A 76 -5.16 9.18 6.49
N ARG A 77 -4.64 9.06 5.27
CA ARG A 77 -5.34 9.49 4.04
C ARG A 77 -6.34 8.45 3.53
N CYS A 78 -6.22 7.22 4.01
CA CYS A 78 -7.13 6.12 3.67
C CYS A 78 -7.75 5.50 4.92
N HIS A 79 -6.98 5.38 6.00
CA HIS A 79 -7.37 4.67 7.20
C HIS A 79 -7.74 5.63 8.33
N ASP A 80 -8.95 5.47 8.86
CA ASP A 80 -9.30 5.97 10.18
C ASP A 80 -8.59 5.17 11.28
N GLY A 81 -8.50 5.74 12.49
CA GLY A 81 -7.99 5.02 13.67
C GLY A 81 -6.50 4.68 13.64
N ALA A 82 -5.70 5.38 12.82
CA ALA A 82 -4.26 5.16 12.68
C ALA A 82 -3.41 5.76 13.82
N GLY A 83 -4.02 6.10 14.98
CA GLY A 83 -3.32 6.79 16.07
C GLY A 83 -3.11 8.30 15.87
N HIS A 84 -3.72 8.87 14.81
CA HIS A 84 -3.69 10.28 14.44
C HIS A 84 -5.06 10.74 13.96
N GLU A 85 -5.25 12.06 13.88
CA GLU A 85 -6.42 12.64 13.23
C GLU A 85 -6.49 12.23 11.75
N ALA A 86 -7.72 12.07 11.27
CA ALA A 86 -7.99 11.83 9.85
C ALA A 86 -7.40 12.98 9.01
N ALA A 87 -6.90 12.64 7.82
CA ALA A 87 -6.46 13.68 6.90
C ALA A 87 -7.63 14.63 6.54
N PRO A 88 -7.37 15.90 6.20
CA PRO A 88 -8.40 16.79 5.70
C PRO A 88 -9.18 16.17 4.52
N GLN A 89 -10.46 16.50 4.38
CA GLN A 89 -11.36 15.89 3.40
C GLN A 89 -10.81 15.85 1.97
N ASN A 90 -10.11 16.91 1.53
CA ASN A 90 -9.51 16.97 0.19
C ASN A 90 -8.27 16.08 0.01
N LYS A 91 -7.72 15.53 1.10
CA LYS A 91 -6.58 14.60 1.12
C LYS A 91 -6.98 13.19 1.54
N HIS A 92 -8.18 13.01 2.10
CA HIS A 92 -8.69 11.72 2.53
C HIS A 92 -9.46 11.03 1.40
N CYS A 93 -8.82 10.08 0.71
CA CYS A 93 -9.37 9.43 -0.49
C CYS A 93 -10.73 8.78 -0.21
N VAL A 94 -10.83 8.04 0.90
CA VAL A 94 -12.04 7.27 1.24
C VAL A 94 -13.21 8.15 1.64
N HIS A 95 -13.01 9.12 2.53
CA HIS A 95 -14.07 10.04 2.95
C HIS A 95 -14.55 10.89 1.76
N CYS A 96 -13.64 11.39 0.93
CA CYS A 96 -13.98 12.16 -0.27
C CYS A 96 -14.86 11.35 -1.23
N HIS A 97 -14.45 10.13 -1.56
CA HIS A 97 -15.22 9.25 -2.45
C HIS A 97 -16.57 8.90 -1.85
N LYS A 98 -16.61 8.56 -0.55
CA LYS A 98 -17.85 8.27 0.17
C LYS A 98 -18.83 9.45 0.14
N ASP A 99 -18.35 10.67 0.41
CA ASP A 99 -19.19 11.86 0.39
C ASP A 99 -19.72 12.21 -1.01
N ILE A 100 -18.94 11.99 -2.07
CA ILE A 100 -19.42 12.17 -3.45
C ILE A 100 -20.52 11.14 -3.76
N MET A 101 -20.30 9.88 -3.40
CA MET A 101 -21.25 8.80 -3.67
C MET A 101 -22.57 9.00 -2.91
N GLU A 102 -22.49 9.41 -1.65
CA GLU A 102 -23.63 9.64 -0.77
C GLU A 102 -24.26 11.05 -0.93
N GLY A 103 -23.71 11.88 -1.84
CA GLY A 103 -24.26 13.20 -2.16
C GLY A 103 -24.06 14.26 -1.07
N ARG A 104 -23.09 14.05 -0.17
CA ARG A 104 -22.69 14.98 0.88
C ARG A 104 -21.58 15.94 0.47
N PHE A 105 -20.88 15.66 -0.64
CA PHE A 105 -19.80 16.52 -1.12
C PHE A 105 -20.35 17.81 -1.73
N ASN A 106 -19.83 18.96 -1.28
CA ASN A 106 -20.27 20.27 -1.76
C ASN A 106 -19.65 20.62 -3.12
N ALA A 107 -20.37 20.35 -4.21
CA ALA A 107 -19.99 20.73 -5.57
C ALA A 107 -21.22 20.88 -6.48
N PRO A 108 -21.11 21.55 -7.65
CA PRO A 108 -22.20 21.63 -8.62
C PRO A 108 -22.70 20.24 -9.04
N ALA A 109 -24.02 20.06 -9.17
CA ALA A 109 -24.63 18.77 -9.50
C ALA A 109 -24.08 18.14 -10.80
N ALA A 110 -23.78 18.96 -11.81
CA ALA A 110 -23.16 18.51 -13.06
C ALA A 110 -21.76 17.92 -12.85
N SER A 111 -20.99 18.43 -11.88
CA SER A 111 -19.70 17.85 -11.51
C SER A 111 -19.86 16.53 -10.78
N ILE A 112 -20.78 16.46 -9.80
CA ILE A 112 -21.08 15.22 -9.09
C ILE A 112 -21.54 14.12 -10.07
N ALA A 113 -22.43 14.43 -11.02
CA ALA A 113 -22.90 13.49 -12.03
C ALA A 113 -21.75 12.97 -12.93
N ARG A 114 -20.76 13.82 -13.24
CA ARG A 114 -19.57 13.43 -14.01
C ARG A 114 -18.59 12.59 -13.20
N TRP A 115 -18.45 12.85 -11.90
CA TRP A 115 -17.49 12.17 -11.03
C TRP A 115 -18.00 10.81 -10.52
N LYS A 116 -19.28 10.69 -10.15
CA LYS A 116 -19.86 9.46 -9.56
C LYS A 116 -19.48 8.16 -10.29
N PRO A 117 -19.55 8.08 -11.64
CA PRO A 117 -19.15 6.86 -12.35
C PRO A 117 -17.66 6.49 -12.20
N ARG A 118 -16.82 7.46 -11.83
CA ARG A 118 -15.35 7.37 -11.75
C ARG A 118 -14.81 7.24 -10.32
N VAL A 119 -15.60 7.56 -9.30
CA VAL A 119 -15.20 7.53 -7.87
C VAL A 119 -15.92 6.45 -7.05
N LYS A 120 -16.52 5.46 -7.73
CA LYS A 120 -17.23 4.33 -7.08
C LYS A 120 -16.30 3.40 -6.28
N GLU A 121 -15.03 3.33 -6.69
CA GLU A 121 -13.96 2.58 -6.02
C GLU A 121 -13.37 3.45 -4.89
N LEU A 122 -12.54 2.88 -4.02
CA LEU A 122 -11.96 3.58 -2.85
C LEU A 122 -12.98 4.16 -1.84
N ALA A 123 -14.27 3.81 -1.92
CA ALA A 123 -15.28 4.27 -0.95
C ALA A 123 -15.18 3.63 0.44
N ASP A 124 -14.36 2.57 0.58
CA ASP A 124 -14.15 1.85 1.83
C ASP A 124 -12.68 1.46 2.02
N ALA A 125 -12.21 1.62 3.27
CA ALA A 125 -10.98 1.06 3.80
C ALA A 125 -11.21 0.63 5.27
N PRO A 126 -10.48 -0.38 5.78
CA PRO A 126 -10.60 -0.78 7.17
C PRO A 126 -9.99 0.28 8.11
N SER A 127 -10.68 0.61 9.21
CA SER A 127 -10.07 1.35 10.33
C SER A 127 -8.97 0.53 11.02
N LEU A 128 -7.96 1.23 11.56
CA LEU A 128 -6.83 0.67 12.29
C LEU A 128 -6.99 0.71 13.82
N GLU A 129 -8.10 1.25 14.35
CA GLU A 129 -8.33 1.48 15.80
C GLU A 129 -8.16 0.24 16.69
N ALA A 130 -8.32 -0.96 16.14
CA ALA A 130 -8.20 -2.23 16.84
C ALA A 130 -7.13 -3.16 16.23
N ALA A 131 -6.15 -2.61 15.51
CA ALA A 131 -5.08 -3.39 14.89
C ALA A 131 -4.38 -4.30 15.93
N GLY A 132 -3.98 -3.74 17.08
CA GLY A 132 -3.32 -4.47 18.15
C GLY A 132 -4.09 -5.66 18.71
N LYS A 133 -5.42 -5.56 18.79
CA LYS A 133 -6.30 -6.63 19.31
C LYS A 133 -6.64 -7.70 18.28
N ARG A 134 -6.37 -7.45 17.00
CA ARG A 134 -6.81 -8.32 15.90
C ARG A 134 -5.66 -8.97 15.15
N LEU A 135 -4.57 -8.24 14.95
CA LEU A 135 -3.55 -8.60 13.98
C LEU A 135 -2.29 -9.10 14.69
N SER A 136 -1.59 -10.03 14.05
CA SER A 136 -0.20 -10.36 14.38
C SER A 136 0.70 -9.17 14.03
N ARG A 137 1.68 -8.86 14.90
CA ARG A 137 2.65 -7.79 14.63
C ARG A 137 3.50 -8.12 13.41
N ARG A 138 4.04 -9.34 13.37
CA ARG A 138 4.85 -9.83 12.26
C ARG A 138 4.09 -9.76 10.95
N TRP A 139 2.82 -10.16 10.96
CA TRP A 139 1.99 -10.05 9.76
C TRP A 139 1.81 -8.60 9.29
N VAL A 140 1.62 -7.64 10.22
CA VAL A 140 1.54 -6.22 9.85
C VAL A 140 2.84 -5.76 9.19
N GLU A 141 4.00 -6.10 9.76
CA GLU A 141 5.30 -5.78 9.15
C GLU A 141 5.42 -6.35 7.73
N ASP A 142 5.17 -7.65 7.56
CA ASP A 142 5.26 -8.34 6.27
C ASP A 142 4.28 -7.73 5.25
N TYR A 143 3.04 -7.44 5.67
CA TYR A 143 1.99 -6.88 4.82
C TYR A 143 2.28 -5.43 4.40
N LEU A 144 2.92 -4.62 5.25
CA LEU A 144 3.32 -3.26 4.88
C LEU A 144 4.38 -3.25 3.77
N LEU A 145 5.26 -4.25 3.75
CA LEU A 145 6.31 -4.39 2.74
C LEU A 145 5.77 -4.99 1.43
N GLN A 146 4.84 -5.93 1.53
CA GLN A 146 4.23 -6.58 0.37
C GLN A 146 2.71 -6.74 0.57
N PRO A 147 1.94 -5.65 0.37
CA PRO A 147 0.50 -5.76 0.44
C PRO A 147 -0.02 -6.61 -0.72
N VAL A 148 -0.89 -7.55 -0.36
CA VAL A 148 -1.61 -8.44 -1.27
C VAL A 148 -3.10 -8.18 -1.16
N ASP A 149 -3.88 -8.63 -2.15
CA ASP A 149 -5.32 -8.63 -2.00
C ASP A 149 -5.74 -9.57 -0.86
N LEU A 150 -6.54 -9.03 0.05
CA LEU A 150 -7.11 -9.77 1.18
C LEU A 150 -8.62 -9.98 1.01
N ARG A 151 -9.29 -9.22 0.12
CA ARG A 151 -10.73 -9.03 0.10
C ARG A 151 -11.25 -9.21 -1.33
N PRO A 152 -11.78 -10.40 -1.66
CA PRO A 152 -12.23 -10.70 -3.03
C PRO A 152 -13.39 -9.81 -3.51
N HIS A 153 -14.08 -9.13 -2.59
CA HIS A 153 -15.22 -8.26 -2.86
C HIS A 153 -14.87 -6.77 -2.87
N LEU A 154 -13.58 -6.42 -2.80
CA LEU A 154 -13.08 -5.04 -2.83
C LEU A 154 -12.04 -4.90 -3.94
N GLN A 155 -12.34 -4.09 -4.97
CA GLN A 155 -11.44 -3.92 -6.12
C GLN A 155 -10.10 -3.28 -5.75
N GLN A 156 -10.12 -2.31 -4.84
CA GLN A 156 -8.91 -1.65 -4.35
C GLN A 156 -8.34 -2.36 -3.12
N TYR A 157 -7.03 -2.41 -3.03
CA TYR A 157 -6.31 -2.90 -1.86
C TYR A 157 -5.16 -1.95 -1.49
N MET A 158 -4.46 -2.25 -0.39
CA MET A 158 -3.43 -1.36 0.14
C MET A 158 -2.32 -1.14 -0.91
N PRO A 159 -1.98 0.12 -1.24
CA PRO A 159 -0.97 0.38 -2.25
C PRO A 159 0.43 -0.02 -1.75
N ARG A 160 1.29 -0.48 -2.67
CA ARG A 160 2.71 -0.72 -2.39
C ARG A 160 3.44 0.60 -2.15
N LEU A 161 3.75 0.87 -0.89
CA LEU A 161 4.44 2.08 -0.44
C LEU A 161 5.95 2.02 -0.78
N ALA A 162 6.63 3.15 -0.75
CA ALA A 162 8.10 3.19 -0.83
C ALA A 162 8.70 3.10 0.57
N MET A 163 8.52 1.95 1.21
CA MET A 163 8.81 1.73 2.63
C MET A 163 10.07 0.89 2.85
N SER A 164 10.84 1.23 3.89
CA SER A 164 11.98 0.45 4.35
C SER A 164 11.52 -0.67 5.32
N ALA A 165 12.28 -1.74 5.44
CA ALA A 165 11.99 -2.80 6.42
C ALA A 165 12.07 -2.29 7.88
N ALA A 166 12.91 -1.30 8.17
CA ALA A 166 12.98 -0.69 9.50
C ALA A 166 11.70 0.11 9.81
N ASP A 167 11.24 0.91 8.84
CA ASP A 167 10.04 1.71 8.98
C ASP A 167 8.80 0.83 9.14
N ALA A 168 8.72 -0.28 8.39
CA ALA A 168 7.66 -1.27 8.52
C ALA A 168 7.62 -1.89 9.92
N ARG A 169 8.78 -2.25 10.48
CA ARG A 169 8.90 -2.75 11.87
C ARG A 169 8.40 -1.73 12.89
N ASP A 170 8.83 -0.49 12.76
CA ASP A 170 8.48 0.58 13.68
C ASP A 170 6.97 0.86 13.64
N ILE A 171 6.38 0.98 12.44
CA ILE A 171 4.92 1.12 12.28
C ILE A 171 4.19 -0.10 12.86
N ALA A 172 4.66 -1.32 12.61
CA ALA A 172 4.04 -2.53 13.16
C ALA A 172 4.11 -2.55 14.71
N ALA A 173 5.22 -2.13 15.31
CA ALA A 173 5.37 -1.99 16.75
C ALA A 173 4.43 -0.93 17.34
N HIS A 174 4.17 0.15 16.60
CA HIS A 174 3.19 1.16 16.97
C HIS A 174 1.74 0.65 16.90
N LEU A 175 1.34 0.04 15.77
CA LEU A 175 -0.03 -0.41 15.54
C LEU A 175 -0.39 -1.67 16.36
N VAL A 176 0.60 -2.51 16.66
CA VAL A 176 0.45 -3.75 17.42
C VAL A 176 1.51 -3.80 18.54
N PRO A 177 1.29 -3.09 19.68
CA PRO A 177 2.26 -3.01 20.79
C PRO A 177 2.53 -4.33 21.52
N GLU A 178 1.69 -5.34 21.33
CA GLU A 178 1.93 -6.70 21.82
C GLU A 178 2.77 -7.49 20.79
N LYS A 179 3.76 -8.26 21.26
CA LYS A 179 4.53 -9.15 20.39
C LYS A 179 3.75 -10.42 20.10
N ASP A 180 4.02 -11.02 18.93
CA ASP A 180 3.46 -12.32 18.64
C ASP A 180 4.05 -13.40 19.56
N PRO A 181 3.26 -14.40 19.95
CA PRO A 181 3.79 -15.51 20.72
C PRO A 181 4.83 -16.27 19.88
N PRO A 182 5.78 -16.98 20.52
CA PRO A 182 6.78 -17.76 19.80
C PRO A 182 6.12 -18.78 18.85
N PRO A 183 6.69 -19.06 17.67
CA PRO A 183 6.15 -20.04 16.72
C PRO A 183 5.97 -21.45 17.32
N THR A 184 6.73 -21.78 18.36
CA THR A 184 6.69 -23.06 19.07
C THR A 184 5.59 -23.14 20.12
N SER A 185 4.89 -22.03 20.41
CA SER A 185 3.75 -22.04 21.31
C SER A 185 2.63 -22.89 20.69
N LYS A 186 2.28 -23.99 21.35
CA LYS A 186 1.08 -24.74 20.97
C LYS A 186 -0.10 -23.78 21.09
N ALA A 187 -0.91 -23.69 20.04
CA ALA A 187 -2.12 -22.87 20.01
C ALA A 187 -3.15 -23.39 21.02
N ARG A 188 -2.96 -23.06 22.30
CA ARG A 188 -3.70 -23.61 23.44
C ARG A 188 -5.20 -23.37 23.31
N GLU A 189 -5.57 -22.24 22.74
CA GLU A 189 -6.95 -21.80 22.56
C GLU A 189 -7.72 -22.70 21.59
N VAL A 190 -7.02 -23.35 20.66
CA VAL A 190 -7.62 -24.29 19.69
C VAL A 190 -7.20 -25.74 19.94
N ALA A 191 -6.56 -26.02 21.08
CA ALA A 191 -6.19 -27.37 21.45
C ALA A 191 -7.43 -28.23 21.66
N GLY A 192 -7.45 -29.41 21.03
CA GLY A 192 -8.59 -30.33 21.07
C GLY A 192 -9.78 -29.91 20.20
N ALA A 193 -9.61 -28.97 19.27
CA ALA A 193 -10.63 -28.59 18.30
C ALA A 193 -11.04 -29.77 17.40
N ASP A 194 -12.35 -29.95 17.21
CA ASP A 194 -12.90 -30.83 16.18
C ASP A 194 -12.94 -30.08 14.84
N LEU A 195 -11.98 -30.39 13.97
CA LEU A 195 -11.84 -29.72 12.67
C LEU A 195 -13.01 -30.04 11.72
N GLY A 196 -13.62 -31.21 11.84
CA GLY A 196 -14.81 -31.58 11.06
C GLY A 196 -16.01 -30.76 11.46
N LYS A 197 -16.19 -30.56 12.79
CA LYS A 197 -17.22 -29.65 13.30
C LYS A 197 -16.95 -28.20 12.91
N GLY A 198 -15.70 -27.75 13.03
CA GLY A 198 -15.27 -26.42 12.61
C GLY A 198 -15.60 -26.13 11.15
N ARG A 199 -15.39 -27.10 10.26
CA ARG A 199 -15.81 -27.02 8.86
C ARG A 199 -17.33 -26.91 8.72
N GLN A 200 -18.09 -27.78 9.37
CA GLN A 200 -19.56 -27.73 9.31
C GLN A 200 -20.12 -26.37 9.79
N LEU A 201 -19.47 -25.74 10.76
CA LEU A 201 -19.88 -24.44 11.27
C LEU A 201 -19.76 -23.32 10.23
N LEU A 202 -18.77 -23.37 9.33
CA LEU A 202 -18.68 -22.40 8.22
C LEU A 202 -19.92 -22.43 7.33
N ASP A 203 -20.42 -23.63 7.03
CA ASP A 203 -21.58 -23.83 6.15
C ASP A 203 -22.90 -23.48 6.87
N THR A 204 -22.98 -23.68 8.18
CA THR A 204 -24.24 -23.58 8.94
C THR A 204 -24.43 -22.25 9.65
N LYS A 205 -23.35 -21.50 9.95
CA LYS A 205 -23.41 -20.22 10.68
C LYS A 205 -23.44 -18.99 9.78
N GLY A 206 -23.64 -19.17 8.48
CA GLY A 206 -23.76 -18.09 7.52
C GLY A 206 -22.43 -17.43 7.13
N CYS A 207 -21.29 -18.09 7.38
CA CYS A 207 -19.98 -17.51 7.05
C CYS A 207 -19.83 -17.28 5.54
N GLY A 208 -20.37 -18.19 4.72
CA GLY A 208 -20.32 -18.14 3.26
C GLY A 208 -21.16 -17.03 2.60
N SER A 209 -21.96 -16.26 3.34
CA SER A 209 -22.65 -15.09 2.78
C SER A 209 -21.72 -13.90 2.54
N CYS A 210 -20.59 -13.86 3.26
CA CYS A 210 -19.62 -12.77 3.19
C CYS A 210 -18.21 -13.25 2.90
N HIS A 211 -17.82 -14.42 3.40
CA HIS A 211 -16.45 -14.91 3.29
C HIS A 211 -16.31 -15.99 2.22
N VAL A 212 -15.17 -15.95 1.53
CA VAL A 212 -14.62 -17.10 0.81
C VAL A 212 -13.52 -17.75 1.65
N PHE A 213 -13.20 -19.01 1.35
CA PHE A 213 -12.04 -19.69 1.90
C PHE A 213 -11.31 -20.40 0.77
N SER A 214 -10.38 -19.69 0.14
CA SER A 214 -9.66 -20.25 -1.01
C SER A 214 -8.70 -21.35 -0.59
N GLY A 215 -8.60 -22.40 -1.41
CA GLY A 215 -7.74 -23.56 -1.15
C GLY A 215 -8.43 -24.69 -0.38
N VAL A 216 -9.70 -24.52 0.02
CA VAL A 216 -10.54 -25.61 0.55
C VAL A 216 -11.82 -25.75 -0.29
N ALA A 217 -12.62 -26.78 -0.04
CA ALA A 217 -13.94 -26.89 -0.66
C ALA A 217 -14.81 -25.66 -0.31
N ALA A 218 -15.54 -25.11 -1.28
CA ALA A 218 -16.34 -23.90 -1.12
C ALA A 218 -17.29 -23.96 0.08
N ILE A 219 -17.49 -22.81 0.73
CA ILE A 219 -18.41 -22.66 1.86
C ILE A 219 -19.81 -22.45 1.30
N ALA A 220 -20.81 -23.12 1.87
CA ALA A 220 -22.20 -22.91 1.48
C ALA A 220 -22.65 -21.47 1.76
N ASN A 221 -23.35 -20.86 0.79
CA ASN A 221 -24.00 -19.57 1.02
C ASN A 221 -25.24 -19.79 1.89
N SER A 222 -25.09 -19.53 3.19
CA SER A 222 -26.17 -19.61 4.17
C SER A 222 -26.46 -18.21 4.73
N PRO A 223 -27.72 -17.87 5.05
CA PRO A 223 -28.05 -16.56 5.58
C PRO A 223 -27.27 -16.25 6.87
N PRO A 224 -26.68 -15.04 7.00
CA PRO A 224 -26.10 -14.59 8.26
C PRO A 224 -27.22 -14.25 9.26
N PRO A 225 -26.88 -13.96 10.53
CA PRO A 225 -27.81 -13.29 11.45
C PRO A 225 -28.42 -12.02 10.81
N ALA A 226 -29.61 -11.62 11.28
CA ALA A 226 -30.29 -10.44 10.73
C ALA A 226 -29.41 -9.18 10.82
N MET A 227 -29.27 -8.48 9.70
CA MET A 227 -28.43 -7.29 9.53
C MET A 227 -29.14 -6.26 8.65
N ASP A 228 -28.85 -4.97 8.87
CA ASP A 228 -29.25 -3.93 7.91
C ASP A 228 -28.56 -4.16 6.56
N GLY A 229 -29.25 -3.82 5.46
CA GLY A 229 -28.73 -4.03 4.11
C GLY A 229 -27.42 -3.28 3.85
N ARG A 230 -27.26 -2.05 4.37
CA ARG A 230 -26.01 -1.30 4.19
C ARG A 230 -24.86 -1.90 4.99
N ASP A 231 -25.15 -2.38 6.20
CA ASP A 231 -24.15 -3.06 7.03
C ASP A 231 -23.72 -4.40 6.41
N PHE A 232 -24.65 -5.13 5.80
CA PHE A 232 -24.33 -6.35 5.04
C PHE A 232 -23.44 -6.03 3.84
N GLU A 233 -23.78 -5.05 3.01
CA GLU A 233 -22.97 -4.65 1.85
C GLU A 233 -21.56 -4.22 2.25
N ARG A 234 -21.44 -3.40 3.31
CA ARG A 234 -20.14 -3.00 3.85
C ARG A 234 -19.36 -4.19 4.40
N GLY A 235 -20.04 -5.09 5.12
CA GLY A 235 -19.47 -6.31 5.68
C GLY A 235 -18.96 -7.25 4.59
N HIS A 236 -19.74 -7.49 3.55
CA HIS A 236 -19.41 -8.32 2.40
C HIS A 236 -18.18 -7.78 1.66
N LYS A 237 -18.12 -6.47 1.35
CA LYS A 237 -16.94 -5.83 0.77
C LYS A 237 -15.68 -5.95 1.62
N LEU A 238 -15.82 -5.82 2.95
CA LEU A 238 -14.70 -5.82 3.87
C LEU A 238 -14.26 -7.22 4.35
N ALA A 239 -15.06 -8.25 4.05
CA ALA A 239 -14.82 -9.62 4.44
C ALA A 239 -13.57 -10.17 3.72
N PRO A 240 -12.52 -10.56 4.47
CA PRO A 240 -11.35 -11.16 3.86
C PRO A 240 -11.61 -12.60 3.42
N ASP A 241 -10.79 -13.06 2.47
CA ASP A 241 -10.58 -14.49 2.27
C ASP A 241 -10.05 -15.12 3.56
N LEU A 242 -10.71 -16.17 4.04
CA LEU A 242 -10.34 -16.85 5.30
C LEU A 242 -8.99 -17.57 5.21
N ARG A 243 -8.45 -17.78 3.99
CA ARG A 243 -7.10 -18.33 3.78
C ARG A 243 -6.01 -17.56 4.52
N VAL A 244 -6.17 -16.23 4.65
CA VAL A 244 -5.15 -15.38 5.28
C VAL A 244 -5.22 -15.36 6.81
N VAL A 245 -6.26 -15.97 7.42
CA VAL A 245 -6.52 -15.84 8.87
C VAL A 245 -5.36 -16.38 9.70
N ARG A 246 -4.80 -17.53 9.32
CA ARG A 246 -3.70 -18.19 10.07
C ARG A 246 -2.41 -17.38 10.10
N ASP A 247 -2.18 -16.57 9.07
CA ASP A 247 -1.02 -15.69 8.98
C ASP A 247 -1.32 -14.36 9.70
N ARG A 248 -2.55 -13.88 9.58
CA ARG A 248 -2.98 -12.54 9.99
C ARG A 248 -3.27 -12.39 11.46
N MET A 249 -3.69 -13.45 12.13
CA MET A 249 -4.17 -13.41 13.52
C MET A 249 -3.49 -14.51 14.34
N THR A 250 -3.25 -14.24 15.63
CA THR A 250 -2.92 -15.33 16.56
C THR A 250 -4.18 -16.12 16.92
N PRO A 251 -4.07 -17.38 17.34
CA PRO A 251 -5.21 -18.18 17.80
C PRO A 251 -6.06 -17.47 18.87
N ALA A 252 -5.41 -16.86 19.86
CA ALA A 252 -6.08 -16.07 20.89
C ALA A 252 -6.87 -14.89 20.33
N LYS A 253 -6.27 -14.12 19.40
CA LYS A 253 -6.94 -12.98 18.74
C LYS A 253 -8.12 -13.45 17.87
N LEU A 254 -7.99 -14.60 17.20
CA LEU A 254 -9.09 -15.17 16.41
C LEU A 254 -10.25 -15.62 17.30
N VAL A 255 -9.98 -16.33 18.40
CA VAL A 255 -11.03 -16.76 19.34
C VAL A 255 -11.73 -15.55 19.93
N ALA A 256 -11.00 -14.52 20.38
CA ALA A 256 -11.60 -13.28 20.88
C ALA A 256 -12.48 -12.59 19.82
N TRP A 257 -12.03 -12.58 18.56
CA TRP A 257 -12.80 -12.03 17.44
C TRP A 257 -14.10 -12.82 17.17
N LEU A 258 -14.05 -14.15 17.19
CA LEU A 258 -15.24 -14.99 16.97
C LEU A 258 -16.24 -14.91 18.12
N THR A 259 -15.78 -14.68 19.35
CA THR A 259 -16.65 -14.50 20.52
C THR A 259 -17.49 -13.22 20.43
N ASP A 260 -16.86 -12.08 20.13
CA ASP A 260 -17.56 -10.81 19.98
C ASP A 260 -16.75 -9.80 19.13
N PRO A 261 -17.01 -9.72 17.80
CA PRO A 261 -16.29 -8.83 16.92
C PRO A 261 -16.39 -7.35 17.33
N LYS A 262 -17.55 -6.92 17.86
CA LYS A 262 -17.80 -5.53 18.26
C LYS A 262 -17.10 -5.17 19.58
N ALA A 263 -16.92 -6.14 20.48
CA ALA A 263 -16.09 -5.94 21.67
C ALA A 263 -14.60 -5.77 21.33
N VAL A 264 -14.13 -6.40 20.25
CA VAL A 264 -12.75 -6.25 19.78
C VAL A 264 -12.56 -4.95 18.98
N LYS A 265 -13.49 -4.65 18.06
CA LYS A 265 -13.50 -3.46 17.20
C LYS A 265 -14.92 -2.90 17.13
N SER A 266 -15.15 -1.74 17.74
CA SER A 266 -16.46 -1.11 17.89
C SER A 266 -17.22 -0.92 16.57
N ASP A 267 -16.51 -0.51 15.51
CA ASP A 267 -17.02 -0.34 14.15
C ASP A 267 -16.88 -1.61 13.28
N SER A 268 -16.88 -2.81 13.88
CA SER A 268 -16.92 -4.07 13.15
C SER A 268 -18.24 -4.23 12.37
N ALA A 269 -18.12 -4.50 11.07
CA ALA A 269 -19.24 -4.92 10.22
C ALA A 269 -19.57 -6.42 10.33
N MET A 270 -18.66 -7.23 10.89
CA MET A 270 -18.95 -8.64 11.16
C MET A 270 -19.90 -8.74 12.35
N PRO A 271 -21.09 -9.36 12.21
CA PRO A 271 -22.04 -9.50 13.30
C PRO A 271 -21.53 -10.50 14.35
N LYS A 272 -22.09 -10.42 15.56
CA LYS A 272 -21.91 -11.46 16.57
C LYS A 272 -22.69 -12.70 16.13
N ILE A 273 -21.98 -13.81 15.92
CA ILE A 273 -22.57 -15.09 15.56
C ILE A 273 -22.82 -15.89 16.84
N ALA A 274 -24.02 -16.44 17.01
CA ALA A 274 -24.34 -17.27 18.17
C ALA A 274 -23.62 -18.63 18.09
N MET A 275 -22.57 -18.78 18.91
CA MET A 275 -21.76 -19.98 19.04
C MET A 275 -21.39 -20.20 20.50
N SER A 276 -21.35 -21.46 20.92
CA SER A 276 -20.77 -21.90 22.18
C SER A 276 -19.23 -21.80 22.14
N GLU A 277 -18.59 -21.86 23.31
CA GLU A 277 -17.12 -21.87 23.42
C GLU A 277 -16.49 -23.04 22.65
N ASN A 278 -17.15 -24.21 22.64
CA ASN A 278 -16.71 -25.37 21.86
C ASN A 278 -16.77 -25.09 20.37
N GLU A 279 -17.89 -24.56 19.87
CA GLU A 279 -18.03 -24.21 18.45
C GLU A 279 -17.01 -23.15 18.02
N ILE A 280 -16.74 -22.15 18.86
CA ILE A 280 -15.71 -21.13 18.59
C ILE A 280 -14.33 -21.78 18.48
N ARG A 281 -13.98 -22.65 19.43
CA ARG A 281 -12.71 -23.40 19.41
C ARG A 281 -12.58 -24.27 18.15
N ASP A 282 -13.63 -25.01 17.80
CA ASP A 282 -13.64 -25.91 16.64
C ASP A 282 -13.48 -25.13 15.34
N LEU A 283 -14.23 -24.04 15.19
CA LEU A 283 -14.13 -23.13 14.04
C LEU A 283 -12.75 -22.48 13.95
N ALA A 284 -12.23 -21.95 15.05
CA ALA A 284 -10.90 -21.35 15.10
C ALA A 284 -9.81 -22.36 14.78
N GLY A 285 -9.91 -23.59 15.31
CA GLY A 285 -8.99 -24.69 14.99
C GLY A 285 -8.99 -25.00 13.50
N TYR A 286 -10.17 -25.12 12.88
CA TYR A 286 -10.28 -25.34 11.44
C TYR A 286 -9.63 -24.21 10.63
N LEU A 287 -9.95 -22.94 10.93
CA LEU A 287 -9.37 -21.79 10.24
C LEU A 287 -7.83 -21.75 10.34
N MET A 288 -7.29 -22.08 11.50
CA MET A 288 -5.86 -22.05 11.79
C MET A 288 -5.09 -23.20 11.13
N THR A 289 -5.70 -24.38 11.01
CA THR A 289 -4.96 -25.62 10.74
C THR A 289 -5.43 -26.40 9.51
N ALA A 290 -6.56 -26.03 8.90
CA ALA A 290 -7.07 -26.72 7.71
C ALA A 290 -5.98 -26.87 6.65
N GLU A 291 -5.88 -28.04 6.04
CA GLU A 291 -5.04 -28.21 4.86
C GLU A 291 -5.64 -27.43 3.71
N MET A 292 -4.81 -26.69 2.99
CA MET A 292 -5.22 -25.85 1.88
C MET A 292 -4.40 -26.18 0.66
N ALA A 293 -5.04 -26.28 -0.49
CA ALA A 293 -4.32 -26.28 -1.76
C ALA A 293 -3.52 -24.97 -1.90
N SER A 294 -2.32 -25.08 -2.46
CA SER A 294 -1.55 -23.89 -2.82
C SER A 294 -2.36 -23.01 -3.78
N PRO A 295 -2.29 -21.67 -3.65
CA PRO A 295 -2.89 -20.80 -4.63
C PRO A 295 -2.35 -21.13 -6.03
N PRO A 296 -3.20 -21.10 -7.07
CA PRO A 296 -2.69 -21.23 -8.42
C PRO A 296 -1.69 -20.12 -8.70
N SER A 297 -0.55 -20.48 -9.29
CA SER A 297 0.43 -19.49 -9.75
C SER A 297 -0.21 -18.62 -10.82
N LYS A 298 -0.09 -17.30 -10.70
CA LYS A 298 -0.52 -16.39 -11.75
C LYS A 298 0.42 -16.59 -12.96
N PRO A 299 -0.12 -16.83 -14.17
CA PRO A 299 0.72 -17.05 -15.33
C PRO A 299 1.56 -15.80 -15.61
N LYS A 300 2.77 -16.00 -16.14
CA LYS A 300 3.57 -14.87 -16.60
C LYS A 300 2.80 -14.14 -17.72
N PRO A 301 2.79 -12.81 -17.74
CA PRO A 301 2.06 -12.05 -18.75
C PRO A 301 2.62 -12.36 -20.14
N GLN A 302 1.74 -12.74 -21.07
CA GLN A 302 2.11 -12.83 -22.49
C GLN A 302 1.83 -11.49 -23.15
N ARG A 303 2.89 -10.80 -23.58
CA ARG A 303 2.77 -9.51 -24.25
C ARG A 303 2.06 -9.69 -25.61
N LEU A 304 1.02 -8.91 -25.84
CA LEU A 304 0.29 -8.89 -27.11
C LEU A 304 1.03 -8.02 -28.13
N PRO A 305 0.98 -8.37 -29.44
CA PRO A 305 1.58 -7.54 -30.48
C PRO A 305 0.83 -6.21 -30.61
N VAL A 306 1.52 -5.14 -31.01
CA VAL A 306 0.87 -3.84 -31.27
C VAL A 306 -0.20 -3.94 -32.36
N LEU A 307 -1.26 -3.14 -32.24
CA LEU A 307 -2.36 -3.15 -33.20
C LEU A 307 -1.99 -2.41 -34.49
N THR A 308 -2.53 -2.90 -35.62
CA THR A 308 -2.40 -2.25 -36.93
C THR A 308 -3.33 -1.05 -37.09
N ARG A 309 -4.49 -1.05 -36.41
CA ARG A 309 -5.41 0.08 -36.41
C ARG A 309 -4.84 1.25 -35.62
N LYS A 310 -5.25 2.47 -35.98
CA LYS A 310 -4.91 3.68 -35.22
C LYS A 310 -5.45 3.58 -33.78
N VAL A 311 -4.62 3.93 -32.80
CA VAL A 311 -4.98 4.13 -31.39
C VAL A 311 -4.63 5.55 -30.98
N THR A 312 -5.60 6.34 -30.53
CA THR A 312 -5.41 7.75 -30.18
C THR A 312 -5.21 7.97 -28.69
N TYR A 313 -4.66 9.13 -28.32
CA TYR A 313 -4.59 9.54 -26.93
C TYR A 313 -5.98 9.53 -26.30
N LYS A 314 -7.01 10.05 -26.98
CA LYS A 314 -8.40 10.01 -26.47
C LYS A 314 -8.83 8.60 -26.04
N GLU A 315 -8.55 7.57 -26.84
CA GLU A 315 -8.91 6.19 -26.50
C GLU A 315 -8.15 5.68 -25.26
N VAL A 316 -6.82 5.88 -25.22
CA VAL A 316 -5.96 5.46 -24.09
C VAL A 316 -6.36 6.20 -22.81
N ASP A 317 -6.64 7.48 -22.93
CA ASP A 317 -6.99 8.36 -21.84
C ASP A 317 -8.32 7.96 -21.19
N GLU A 318 -9.38 7.81 -21.98
CA GLU A 318 -10.72 7.44 -21.50
C GLU A 318 -10.74 6.02 -20.90
N LYS A 319 -9.97 5.09 -21.46
CA LYS A 319 -9.96 3.70 -21.00
C LYS A 319 -9.06 3.48 -19.78
N ILE A 320 -7.92 4.19 -19.71
CA ILE A 320 -6.79 3.82 -18.84
C ILE A 320 -6.37 4.99 -17.95
N PHE A 321 -5.84 6.09 -18.51
CA PHE A 321 -5.20 7.13 -17.69
C PHE A 321 -6.19 7.83 -16.76
N HIS A 322 -7.35 8.24 -17.27
CA HIS A 322 -8.40 8.88 -16.46
C HIS A 322 -9.21 7.90 -15.60
N ARG A 323 -9.04 6.59 -15.77
CA ARG A 323 -9.70 5.58 -14.93
C ARG A 323 -8.84 5.16 -13.74
N THR A 324 -7.59 4.78 -13.99
CA THR A 324 -6.76 4.11 -12.97
C THR A 324 -5.60 4.99 -12.50
N CYS A 325 -5.05 5.84 -13.36
CA CYS A 325 -3.77 6.52 -13.09
C CYS A 325 -3.93 7.93 -12.53
N TRP A 326 -4.99 8.64 -12.94
CA TRP A 326 -5.21 10.06 -12.69
C TRP A 326 -4.98 10.47 -11.24
N HIS A 327 -5.64 9.82 -10.27
CA HIS A 327 -5.63 10.28 -8.87
C HIS A 327 -4.25 10.21 -8.18
N CYS A 328 -3.33 9.40 -8.70
CA CYS A 328 -1.98 9.32 -8.18
C CYS A 328 -0.97 10.18 -8.97
N HIS A 329 -1.36 10.65 -10.15
CA HIS A 329 -0.50 11.31 -11.13
C HIS A 329 -1.14 12.58 -11.70
N SER A 330 -2.06 13.22 -10.99
CA SER A 330 -2.74 14.43 -11.45
C SER A 330 -1.90 15.66 -11.14
N GLU A 331 -2.15 16.75 -11.85
CA GLU A 331 -1.57 18.04 -11.50
C GLU A 331 -2.33 18.64 -10.30
N PRO A 332 -1.62 19.16 -9.26
CA PRO A 332 -2.25 19.65 -8.04
C PRO A 332 -3.36 20.69 -8.27
N ASP A 333 -3.18 21.56 -9.26
CA ASP A 333 -4.13 22.63 -9.57
C ASP A 333 -5.51 22.11 -9.99
N TYR A 334 -5.57 20.93 -10.61
CA TYR A 334 -6.82 20.26 -11.00
C TYR A 334 -7.33 19.26 -9.96
N ALA A 335 -6.54 18.98 -8.92
CA ALA A 335 -6.80 17.96 -7.90
C ALA A 335 -6.85 18.57 -6.48
N ILE A 336 -7.34 19.80 -6.34
CA ILE A 336 -7.56 20.48 -5.05
C ILE A 336 -6.26 20.52 -4.21
N GLY A 337 -5.13 20.72 -4.88
CA GLY A 337 -3.81 20.87 -4.28
C GLY A 337 -3.06 19.57 -3.99
N ASP A 338 -3.56 18.41 -4.41
CA ASP A 338 -2.87 17.13 -4.23
C ASP A 338 -2.70 16.39 -5.56
N GLY A 339 -1.45 16.32 -6.06
CA GLY A 339 -1.14 15.60 -7.30
C GLY A 339 -1.00 14.09 -7.12
N GLY A 340 -1.09 13.61 -5.88
CA GLY A 340 -0.87 12.21 -5.53
C GLY A 340 0.61 11.80 -5.51
N PRO A 341 0.91 10.56 -5.06
CA PRO A 341 2.26 10.08 -4.81
C PRO A 341 3.17 10.04 -6.05
N GLY A 342 2.59 9.95 -7.24
CA GLY A 342 3.30 9.92 -8.51
C GLY A 342 3.58 11.30 -9.11
N ASN A 343 2.97 12.37 -8.59
CA ASN A 343 3.26 13.75 -9.01
C ASN A 343 3.93 14.52 -7.87
N SER A 344 3.17 14.84 -6.81
CA SER A 344 3.62 15.65 -5.68
C SER A 344 4.37 14.86 -4.60
N GLY A 345 4.44 13.54 -4.71
CA GLY A 345 5.06 12.67 -3.71
C GLY A 345 4.11 12.34 -2.55
N GLY A 346 4.61 11.57 -1.57
CA GLY A 346 3.80 10.96 -0.51
C GLY A 346 3.90 9.44 -0.54
N PHE A 347 3.36 8.74 0.46
CA PHE A 347 3.47 7.26 0.57
C PHE A 347 4.92 6.75 0.56
N GLY A 348 5.87 7.56 1.04
CA GLY A 348 7.32 7.32 0.98
C GLY A 348 7.99 7.69 -0.35
N PHE A 349 7.22 8.06 -1.38
CA PHE A 349 7.77 8.45 -2.68
C PHE A 349 8.21 9.91 -2.71
N LYS A 350 9.35 10.16 -3.35
CA LYS A 350 9.78 11.50 -3.77
C LYS A 350 8.82 12.06 -4.83
N PRO A 351 8.60 13.38 -4.89
CA PRO A 351 7.83 13.99 -5.98
C PRO A 351 8.47 13.67 -7.34
N ARG A 352 7.69 13.07 -8.23
CA ARG A 352 8.13 12.71 -9.59
C ARG A 352 7.60 13.67 -10.66
N GLY A 353 6.65 14.53 -10.34
CA GLY A 353 6.05 15.46 -11.30
C GLY A 353 5.42 14.80 -12.53
N LEU A 354 5.15 13.48 -12.47
CA LEU A 354 4.57 12.77 -13.60
C LEU A 354 3.09 13.09 -13.66
N ASN A 355 2.71 13.82 -14.70
CA ASN A 355 1.33 14.24 -14.91
C ASN A 355 0.65 13.37 -15.98
N LEU A 356 -0.26 12.49 -15.57
CA LEU A 356 -1.05 11.64 -16.47
C LEU A 356 -2.44 12.22 -16.78
N SER A 357 -2.68 13.49 -16.42
CA SER A 357 -3.98 14.16 -16.65
C SER A 357 -4.20 14.67 -18.07
N ALA A 358 -3.11 14.94 -18.79
CA ALA A 358 -3.17 15.59 -20.08
C ALA A 358 -2.03 15.08 -20.96
N TYR A 359 -2.25 15.09 -22.27
CA TYR A 359 -1.27 14.67 -23.26
C TYR A 359 0.10 15.34 -23.05
N GLU A 360 0.10 16.67 -22.85
CA GLU A 360 1.30 17.47 -22.63
C GLU A 360 2.02 17.10 -21.33
N GLY A 361 1.26 16.79 -20.28
CA GLY A 361 1.81 16.32 -19.00
C GLY A 361 2.57 14.99 -19.16
N ILE A 362 1.98 14.04 -19.90
CA ILE A 362 2.61 12.73 -20.14
C ILE A 362 3.85 12.92 -21.01
N ALA A 363 3.78 13.81 -22.01
CA ALA A 363 4.89 14.14 -22.89
C ALA A 363 6.08 14.79 -22.15
N ALA A 364 5.80 15.61 -21.12
CA ALA A 364 6.82 16.22 -20.28
C ALA A 364 7.59 15.20 -19.43
N GLY A 365 7.01 14.02 -19.18
CA GLY A 365 7.66 12.91 -18.50
C GLY A 365 7.68 13.05 -16.98
N PHE A 366 8.76 12.60 -16.35
CA PHE A 366 8.90 12.56 -14.89
C PHE A 366 10.29 13.03 -14.44
N LEU A 367 10.44 13.33 -13.17
CA LEU A 367 11.69 13.63 -12.47
C LEU A 367 12.39 12.34 -12.04
N ASP A 368 13.59 12.10 -12.54
CA ASP A 368 14.43 10.99 -12.11
C ASP A 368 15.06 11.24 -10.72
N ASP A 369 15.93 10.34 -10.28
CA ASP A 369 16.58 10.45 -8.96
C ASP A 369 17.58 11.60 -8.85
N LYS A 370 18.04 12.15 -9.98
CA LYS A 370 18.90 13.34 -10.05
C LYS A 370 18.09 14.63 -10.13
N GLY A 371 16.75 14.53 -10.26
CA GLY A 371 15.86 15.68 -10.47
C GLY A 371 15.83 16.15 -11.93
N GLU A 372 16.30 15.34 -12.87
CA GLU A 372 16.30 15.63 -14.30
C GLU A 372 15.01 15.08 -14.94
N ARG A 373 14.57 15.71 -16.05
CA ARG A 373 13.37 15.27 -16.78
C ARG A 373 13.70 14.10 -17.68
N ALA A 374 13.02 12.99 -17.45
CA ALA A 374 13.11 11.77 -18.22
C ALA A 374 11.76 11.44 -18.86
N SER A 375 11.79 10.93 -20.09
CA SER A 375 10.56 10.57 -20.80
C SER A 375 10.03 9.22 -20.32
N VAL A 376 8.72 9.14 -20.05
CA VAL A 376 8.03 7.86 -19.82
C VAL A 376 7.95 6.99 -21.09
N PHE A 377 8.31 7.55 -22.24
CA PHE A 377 8.37 6.85 -23.53
C PHE A 377 9.78 6.40 -23.90
N ALA A 378 10.79 6.78 -23.11
CA ALA A 378 12.14 6.28 -23.30
C ALA A 378 12.13 4.75 -23.21
N LYS A 379 12.89 4.10 -24.08
CA LYS A 379 13.02 2.65 -24.10
C LYS A 379 13.99 2.23 -22.99
N GLU A 380 13.58 1.23 -22.23
CA GLU A 380 14.45 0.49 -21.31
C GLU A 380 15.43 -0.38 -22.12
N PRO A 381 16.46 -1.00 -21.49
CA PRO A 381 17.45 -1.81 -22.21
C PRO A 381 16.87 -2.95 -23.07
N ASP A 382 15.69 -3.46 -22.74
CA ASP A 382 14.97 -4.48 -23.50
C ASP A 382 14.16 -3.91 -24.70
N GLY A 383 14.25 -2.60 -24.95
CA GLY A 383 13.56 -1.90 -26.02
C GLY A 383 12.12 -1.50 -25.69
N THR A 384 11.58 -1.88 -24.53
CA THR A 384 10.21 -1.57 -24.10
C THR A 384 10.12 -0.14 -23.59
N PRO A 385 9.11 0.66 -24.00
CA PRO A 385 8.89 1.97 -23.42
C PRO A 385 8.64 1.88 -21.91
N ARG A 386 9.24 2.77 -21.12
CA ARG A 386 9.17 2.76 -19.65
C ARG A 386 7.74 2.68 -19.10
N ILE A 387 6.79 3.42 -19.67
CA ILE A 387 5.38 3.37 -19.28
C ILE A 387 4.78 1.98 -19.47
N VAL A 388 5.10 1.29 -20.57
CA VAL A 388 4.66 -0.08 -20.83
C VAL A 388 5.37 -1.06 -19.89
N LYS A 389 6.66 -0.84 -19.63
CA LYS A 389 7.44 -1.66 -18.69
C LYS A 389 6.84 -1.63 -17.29
N ALA A 390 6.39 -0.48 -16.80
CA ALA A 390 5.75 -0.36 -15.49
C ALA A 390 4.44 -1.17 -15.42
N LEU A 391 3.65 -1.20 -16.50
CA LEU A 391 2.38 -1.95 -16.53
C LEU A 391 2.63 -3.46 -16.60
N ILE A 392 3.62 -3.91 -17.37
CA ILE A 392 4.03 -5.32 -17.43
C ILE A 392 4.65 -5.78 -16.11
N ALA A 393 5.50 -4.95 -15.50
CA ALA A 393 6.17 -5.28 -14.23
C ALA A 393 5.16 -5.59 -13.12
N ARG A 394 3.94 -5.01 -13.16
CA ARG A 394 2.91 -5.34 -12.17
C ARG A 394 2.41 -6.78 -12.30
N HIS A 395 2.26 -7.28 -13.53
CA HIS A 395 1.94 -8.69 -13.76
C HIS A 395 3.08 -9.61 -13.30
N GLU A 396 4.33 -9.24 -13.59
CA GLU A 396 5.51 -10.01 -13.17
C GLU A 396 5.59 -10.10 -11.64
N GLU A 397 5.38 -8.97 -10.95
CA GLU A 397 5.32 -8.87 -9.51
C GLU A 397 4.22 -9.76 -8.88
N GLU A 398 3.03 -9.79 -9.49
CA GLU A 398 1.93 -10.67 -9.06
C GLU A 398 2.21 -12.16 -9.34
N ALA A 399 3.08 -12.46 -10.30
CA ALA A 399 3.59 -13.81 -10.56
C ALA A 399 4.79 -14.17 -9.66
N GLY A 400 5.13 -13.32 -8.68
CA GLY A 400 6.20 -13.57 -7.69
C GLY A 400 7.59 -13.14 -8.14
N ALA A 401 7.73 -12.38 -9.23
CA ALA A 401 9.02 -11.81 -9.61
C ALA A 401 9.44 -10.68 -8.66
N MET A 402 10.75 -10.53 -8.45
CA MET A 402 11.27 -9.38 -7.72
C MET A 402 11.06 -8.08 -8.49
N THR A 403 10.73 -7.00 -7.77
CA THR A 403 10.62 -5.66 -8.34
C THR A 403 11.96 -5.23 -8.95
N GLY A 404 11.95 -4.98 -10.27
CA GLY A 404 13.13 -4.49 -11.00
C GLY A 404 13.35 -2.98 -10.86
N ALA A 405 14.17 -2.41 -11.75
CA ALA A 405 14.44 -0.97 -11.79
C ALA A 405 13.19 -0.12 -12.11
N VAL A 406 12.18 -0.72 -12.75
CA VAL A 406 10.86 -0.12 -12.98
C VAL A 406 9.85 -0.83 -12.10
N ARG A 407 9.25 -0.09 -11.17
CA ARG A 407 8.21 -0.61 -10.28
C ARG A 407 6.92 -0.88 -11.05
N GLY A 408 6.24 -1.98 -10.69
CA GLY A 408 4.93 -2.33 -11.24
C GLY A 408 3.84 -1.32 -10.89
N MET A 409 3.00 -0.99 -11.87
CA MET A 409 1.81 -0.14 -11.73
C MET A 409 0.56 -0.86 -12.27
N PRO A 410 -0.63 -0.65 -11.67
CA PRO A 410 -0.93 0.22 -10.52
C PRO A 410 -0.49 -0.35 -9.15
N LEU A 411 -0.40 0.50 -8.12
CA LEU A 411 0.15 0.12 -6.81
C LEU A 411 -0.85 -0.59 -5.88
N GLY A 412 -2.14 -0.30 -6.01
CA GLY A 412 -3.22 -0.75 -5.10
C GLY A 412 -4.43 -1.33 -5.82
N TYR A 413 -4.22 -1.82 -7.05
CA TYR A 413 -5.21 -2.49 -7.89
C TYR A 413 -4.53 -3.65 -8.61
N ASP A 414 -5.35 -4.58 -9.11
CA ASP A 414 -4.89 -5.63 -10.00
C ASP A 414 -4.12 -5.03 -11.19
N PRO A 415 -3.17 -5.80 -11.77
CA PRO A 415 -2.56 -5.43 -13.03
C PRO A 415 -3.64 -5.12 -14.08
N ILE A 416 -3.49 -4.02 -14.82
CA ILE A 416 -4.43 -3.72 -15.91
C ILE A 416 -4.38 -4.82 -16.99
N SER A 417 -5.46 -4.95 -17.76
CA SER A 417 -5.57 -6.00 -18.77
C SER A 417 -4.44 -5.95 -19.80
N LEU A 418 -4.10 -7.09 -20.39
CA LEU A 418 -3.08 -7.15 -21.45
C LEU A 418 -3.53 -6.37 -22.68
N GLU A 419 -4.83 -6.31 -22.94
CA GLU A 419 -5.46 -5.51 -23.99
C GLU A 419 -5.30 -4.00 -23.72
N ASP A 420 -5.44 -3.55 -22.48
CA ASP A 420 -5.19 -2.15 -22.11
C ASP A 420 -3.70 -1.81 -22.24
N ILE A 421 -2.80 -2.72 -21.85
CA ILE A 421 -1.35 -2.57 -22.09
C ILE A 421 -1.06 -2.48 -23.59
N GLN A 422 -1.69 -3.33 -24.40
CA GLN A 422 -1.58 -3.32 -25.85
C GLN A 422 -2.02 -1.98 -26.45
N LEU A 423 -3.08 -1.35 -25.92
CA LEU A 423 -3.52 -0.02 -26.36
C LEU A 423 -2.45 1.05 -26.06
N VAL A 424 -1.91 1.08 -24.84
CA VAL A 424 -0.84 2.02 -24.47
C VAL A 424 0.38 1.81 -25.37
N GLU A 425 0.81 0.58 -25.52
CA GLU A 425 1.98 0.25 -26.33
C GLU A 425 1.79 0.60 -27.81
N THR A 426 0.61 0.28 -28.36
CA THR A 426 0.26 0.64 -29.74
C THR A 426 0.31 2.15 -29.93
N TRP A 427 -0.34 2.90 -29.04
CA TRP A 427 -0.34 4.36 -29.09
C TRP A 427 1.08 4.94 -29.07
N VAL A 428 1.96 4.43 -28.20
CA VAL A 428 3.36 4.83 -28.14
C VAL A 428 4.09 4.50 -29.45
N SER A 429 3.89 3.29 -29.99
CA SER A 429 4.54 2.83 -31.22
C SER A 429 4.13 3.62 -32.46
N GLN A 430 2.90 4.14 -32.48
CA GLN A 430 2.34 4.93 -33.58
C GLN A 430 2.72 6.43 -33.51
N GLY A 431 3.64 6.80 -32.63
CA GLY A 431 4.08 8.19 -32.46
C GLY A 431 3.12 9.04 -31.62
N ARG A 432 2.24 8.40 -30.83
CA ARG A 432 1.30 9.04 -29.89
C ARG A 432 0.31 10.00 -30.56
N PRO A 433 -0.49 9.56 -31.54
CA PRO A 433 -1.48 10.44 -32.16
C PRO A 433 -2.52 10.91 -31.12
N ARG A 434 -2.99 12.15 -31.25
CA ARG A 434 -4.01 12.74 -30.37
C ARG A 434 -5.40 12.16 -30.63
#